data_AF-A0A512JA53-F1
#
_entry.id   AF-A0A512JA53-F1
#
_cell.length_a   1.000
_cell.length_b   1.000
_cell.length_c   1.000
_cell.angle_alpha   90.00
_cell.angle_beta   90.00
_cell.angle_gamma   90.00
#
_symmetry.space_group_name_H-M   'P 1'
#
loop_
_entity.id
_entity.type
_entity.pdbx_description
1 polymer ?
#
loop_
_entity_poly.entity_id
_entity_poly.type
_entity_poly.pdbx_seq_one_letter_code
_entity_poly.pdbx_strand_id
1 'polypeptide(L)'
;MAVQPYPKDQQPVLDAVHPRRGRRRLPILCLDFDGVIHGYQSGWQGAAIVPDPPVPGAIEFLHGAVERFQVAIFSSRSGQPGGIEAMKGWLAMHVHAAIDDRREAEHVLGLIQWPVAKPPALVTIDDRAITFTGTWPSLDEIAAFQPWNKKPPPGGSGA
;
A
#
# COMPACT_ATOMS: atom_id res chain seq x y z
N MET A 1 -18.16 -9.33 28.96
CA MET A 1 -17.77 -10.73 28.71
C MET A 1 -16.32 -10.74 28.26
N ALA A 2 -15.43 -11.35 29.03
CA ALA A 2 -14.00 -11.36 28.72
C ALA A 2 -13.72 -12.45 27.67
N VAL A 3 -13.14 -12.05 26.54
CA VAL A 3 -12.72 -12.98 25.49
C VAL A 3 -11.48 -13.72 25.99
N GLN A 4 -11.59 -15.03 26.15
CA GLN A 4 -10.47 -15.89 26.55
C GLN A 4 -9.41 -15.92 25.43
N PRO A 5 -8.11 -15.84 25.74
CA PRO A 5 -7.06 -15.94 24.73
C PRO A 5 -7.02 -17.34 24.10
N TYR A 6 -6.63 -17.40 22.82
CA TYR A 6 -6.52 -18.64 22.05
C TYR A 6 -5.46 -19.60 22.64
N PRO A 7 -5.71 -20.92 22.64
CA PRO A 7 -4.72 -21.94 23.06
C PRO A 7 -3.43 -21.84 22.24
N LYS A 8 -2.27 -22.01 22.89
CA LYS A 8 -0.93 -21.85 22.28
C LYS A 8 -0.68 -22.76 21.07
N ASP A 9 -1.39 -23.86 21.01
CA ASP A 9 -1.34 -24.95 20.04
C ASP A 9 -2.22 -24.70 18.80
N GLN A 10 -2.99 -23.60 18.77
CA GLN A 10 -3.86 -23.22 17.64
C GLN A 10 -3.53 -21.86 17.05
N GLN A 11 -2.36 -21.29 17.35
CA GLN A 11 -1.87 -20.11 16.65
C GLN A 11 -1.38 -20.50 15.25
N PRO A 12 -1.84 -19.82 14.18
CA PRO A 12 -1.33 -20.09 12.84
C PRO A 12 0.18 -19.84 12.83
N VAL A 13 0.93 -20.84 12.37
CA VAL A 13 2.36 -20.73 12.10
C VAL A 13 2.57 -19.69 11.01
N LEU A 14 2.88 -18.47 11.43
CA LEU A 14 3.44 -17.46 10.52
C LEU A 14 4.85 -17.93 10.19
N ASP A 15 5.00 -18.59 9.05
CA ASP A 15 6.27 -19.13 8.59
C ASP A 15 7.36 -18.08 8.68
N ALA A 16 8.32 -18.40 9.54
CA ALA A 16 9.52 -17.65 9.78
C ALA A 16 10.41 -17.71 8.53
N VAL A 17 10.31 -16.70 7.67
CA VAL A 17 11.46 -16.29 6.85
C VAL A 17 12.52 -15.76 7.82
N HIS A 18 13.39 -16.66 8.27
CA HIS A 18 14.53 -16.35 9.13
C HIS A 18 15.48 -15.38 8.39
N PRO A 19 15.70 -14.14 8.88
CA PRO A 19 16.82 -13.35 8.37
C PRO A 19 18.12 -14.04 8.81
N ARG A 20 19.05 -14.20 7.86
CA ARG A 20 20.44 -14.59 8.16
C ARG A 20 20.96 -13.70 9.30
N ARG A 21 21.44 -14.32 10.39
CA ARG A 21 22.00 -13.63 11.57
C ARG A 21 22.96 -12.52 11.09
N GLY A 22 22.69 -11.26 11.46
CA GLY A 22 23.61 -10.14 11.27
C GLY A 22 23.13 -8.94 10.43
N ARG A 23 22.03 -9.04 9.67
CA ARG A 23 21.45 -7.87 8.97
C ARG A 23 20.33 -7.26 9.82
N ARG A 24 20.43 -5.96 10.15
CA ARG A 24 19.30 -5.20 10.72
C ARG A 24 18.12 -5.35 9.76
N ARG A 25 16.93 -5.68 10.27
CA ARG A 25 15.70 -5.70 9.45
C ARG A 25 15.53 -4.31 8.82
N LEU A 26 15.30 -4.26 7.51
CA LEU A 26 15.03 -3.00 6.83
C LEU A 26 13.79 -2.34 7.44
N PRO A 27 13.72 -1.01 7.53
CA PRO A 27 12.51 -0.33 7.99
C PRO A 27 11.32 -0.66 7.08
N ILE A 28 10.11 -0.66 7.64
CA ILE A 28 8.88 -0.93 6.88
C ILE A 28 8.41 0.36 6.22
N LEU A 29 8.19 0.32 4.91
CA LEU A 29 7.47 1.34 4.15
C LEU A 29 6.06 0.81 3.88
N CYS A 30 5.05 1.47 4.44
CA CYS A 30 3.66 1.14 4.19
C CYS A 30 3.13 2.03 3.07
N LEU A 31 2.50 1.43 2.08
CA LEU A 31 1.86 2.14 0.98
C LEU A 31 0.37 1.82 1.01
N ASP A 32 -0.46 2.85 0.95
CA ASP A 32 -1.84 2.66 0.50
C ASP A 32 -1.85 2.23 -0.97
N PHE A 33 -2.99 1.71 -1.43
CA PHE A 33 -3.15 1.22 -2.80
C PHE A 33 -3.91 2.22 -3.68
N ASP A 34 -5.15 2.54 -3.32
CA ASP A 34 -6.10 3.29 -4.16
C ASP A 34 -5.87 4.81 -4.08
N GLY A 35 -5.21 5.37 -5.09
CA GLY A 35 -4.80 6.78 -5.15
C GLY A 35 -3.31 6.98 -4.87
N VAL A 36 -2.58 5.90 -4.56
CA VAL A 36 -1.12 5.92 -4.35
C VAL A 36 -0.40 5.05 -5.38
N ILE A 37 -0.78 3.78 -5.50
CA ILE A 37 -0.20 2.83 -6.47
C ILE A 37 -1.16 2.67 -7.65
N HIS A 38 -2.43 2.46 -7.36
CA HIS A 38 -3.55 2.41 -8.30
C HIS A 38 -4.09 3.82 -8.53
N GLY A 39 -4.42 4.20 -9.77
CA GLY A 39 -4.78 5.58 -10.12
C GLY A 39 -6.09 6.09 -9.53
N TYR A 40 -7.01 5.19 -9.17
CA TYR A 40 -8.29 5.48 -8.51
C TYR A 40 -9.20 6.51 -9.21
N GLN A 41 -9.09 6.66 -10.54
CA GLN A 41 -9.94 7.55 -11.33
C GLN A 41 -11.40 7.08 -11.36
N SER A 42 -11.63 5.76 -11.32
CA SER A 42 -12.97 5.15 -11.29
C SER A 42 -13.62 5.15 -9.90
N GLY A 43 -12.89 5.57 -8.86
CA GLY A 43 -13.36 5.49 -7.48
C GLY A 43 -13.55 4.06 -6.97
N TRP A 44 -14.30 3.89 -5.86
CA TRP A 44 -14.56 2.58 -5.28
C TRP A 44 -15.49 1.74 -6.15
N GLN A 45 -15.02 0.58 -6.61
CA GLN A 45 -15.76 -0.38 -7.43
C GLN A 45 -15.98 -1.72 -6.71
N GLY A 46 -15.72 -1.78 -5.40
CA GLY A 46 -15.67 -3.02 -4.62
C GLY A 46 -14.26 -3.60 -4.52
N ALA A 47 -14.01 -4.39 -3.48
CA ALA A 47 -12.66 -4.82 -3.11
C ALA A 47 -11.94 -5.63 -4.18
N ALA A 48 -12.67 -6.44 -4.95
CA ALA A 48 -12.12 -7.31 -5.96
C ALA A 48 -11.97 -6.67 -7.37
N ILE A 49 -12.41 -5.41 -7.54
CA ILE A 49 -12.41 -4.73 -8.84
C ILE A 49 -11.41 -3.57 -8.82
N VAL A 50 -10.39 -3.66 -9.68
CA VAL A 50 -9.27 -2.70 -9.77
C VAL A 50 -9.10 -2.28 -11.24
N PRO A 51 -9.90 -1.32 -11.74
CA PRO A 51 -10.01 -1.07 -13.18
C PRO A 51 -8.97 -0.09 -13.74
N ASP A 52 -8.52 0.86 -12.92
CA ASP A 52 -7.63 1.92 -13.38
C ASP A 52 -6.16 1.50 -13.53
N PRO A 53 -5.37 2.19 -14.38
CA PRO A 53 -3.93 1.96 -14.48
C PRO A 53 -3.17 2.44 -13.23
N PRO A 54 -1.86 2.11 -13.10
CA PRO A 54 -1.03 2.63 -12.04
C PRO A 54 -0.94 4.14 -12.05
N VAL A 55 -0.72 4.73 -10.87
CA VAL A 55 -0.23 6.11 -10.78
C VAL A 55 1.09 6.20 -11.55
N PRO A 56 1.30 7.22 -12.40
CA PRO A 56 2.56 7.37 -13.14
C PRO A 56 3.78 7.28 -12.22
N GLY A 57 4.71 6.38 -12.56
CA GLY A 57 5.93 6.14 -11.77
C GLY A 57 5.77 5.20 -10.57
N ALA A 58 4.58 4.67 -10.27
CA ALA A 58 4.39 3.81 -9.10
C ALA A 58 5.19 2.49 -9.17
N ILE A 59 5.29 1.88 -10.36
CA ILE A 59 6.05 0.63 -10.52
C ILE A 59 7.55 0.86 -10.40
N GLU A 60 8.08 1.93 -11.02
CA GLU A 60 9.47 2.38 -10.87
C GLU A 60 9.80 2.66 -9.39
N PHE A 61 8.89 3.31 -8.68
CA PHE A 61 9.04 3.56 -7.25
C PHE A 61 9.07 2.27 -6.44
N LEU A 62 8.18 1.32 -6.69
CA LEU A 62 8.16 0.01 -6.01
C LEU A 62 9.46 -0.75 -6.24
N HIS A 63 9.97 -0.75 -7.48
CA HIS A 63 11.24 -1.38 -7.83
C HIS A 63 12.40 -0.81 -7.00
N GLY A 64 12.55 0.52 -6.90
CA GLY A 64 13.57 1.13 -6.06
C GLY A 64 13.34 0.97 -4.55
N ALA A 65 12.07 0.87 -4.12
CA ALA A 65 11.70 0.79 -2.72
C ALA A 65 12.06 -0.57 -2.08
N VAL A 66 11.87 -1.67 -2.81
CA VAL A 66 12.16 -3.03 -2.27
C VAL A 66 13.63 -3.26 -1.97
N GLU A 67 14.53 -2.48 -2.58
CA GLU A 67 15.98 -2.51 -2.29
C GLU A 67 16.35 -1.89 -0.93
N ARG A 68 15.47 -1.05 -0.38
CA ARG A 68 15.77 -0.21 0.80
C ARG A 68 14.82 -0.43 1.97
N PHE A 69 13.65 -0.98 1.73
CA PHE A 69 12.58 -1.13 2.71
C PHE A 69 11.97 -2.52 2.66
N GLN A 70 11.39 -2.94 3.79
CA GLN A 70 10.32 -3.95 3.75
C GLN A 70 9.05 -3.24 3.26
N VAL A 71 8.69 -3.44 2.00
CA VAL A 71 7.51 -2.81 1.39
C VAL A 71 6.25 -3.58 1.80
N ALA A 72 5.28 -2.88 2.36
CA ALA A 72 3.98 -3.41 2.73
C ALA A 72 2.88 -2.61 2.04
N ILE A 73 2.01 -3.27 1.27
CA ILE A 73 0.83 -2.64 0.68
C ILE A 73 -0.37 -2.93 1.58
N PHE A 74 -0.92 -1.89 2.20
CA PHE A 74 -2.04 -1.98 3.14
C PHE A 74 -3.15 -1.03 2.71
N SER A 75 -4.32 -1.57 2.37
CA SER A 75 -5.47 -0.82 1.84
C SER A 75 -6.74 -1.21 2.57
N SER A 76 -7.80 -0.39 2.44
CA SER A 76 -9.17 -0.78 2.78
C SER A 76 -9.62 -2.10 2.13
N ARG A 77 -8.97 -2.51 1.02
CA ARG A 77 -9.18 -3.82 0.36
C ARG A 77 -8.58 -4.99 1.16
N SER A 78 -7.53 -4.77 1.95
CA SER A 78 -6.76 -5.85 2.60
C SER A 78 -7.59 -6.72 3.55
N GLY A 79 -8.60 -6.13 4.20
CA GLY A 79 -9.49 -6.85 5.13
C GLY A 79 -10.74 -7.45 4.48
N GLN A 80 -10.92 -7.28 3.16
CA GLN A 80 -12.15 -7.69 2.46
C GLN A 80 -11.92 -8.97 1.64
N PRO A 81 -12.94 -9.85 1.53
CA PRO A 81 -12.86 -11.04 0.70
C PRO A 81 -12.41 -10.71 -0.74
N GLY A 82 -11.37 -11.39 -1.20
CA GLY A 82 -10.80 -11.21 -2.55
C GLY A 82 -9.99 -9.93 -2.75
N GLY A 83 -9.93 -9.00 -1.78
CA GLY A 83 -9.25 -7.72 -1.96
C GLY A 83 -7.73 -7.85 -2.15
N ILE A 84 -7.07 -8.67 -1.32
CA ILE A 84 -5.63 -8.95 -1.47
C ILE A 84 -5.31 -9.59 -2.82
N GLU A 85 -6.11 -10.58 -3.23
CA GLU A 85 -5.86 -11.30 -4.50
C GLU A 85 -6.09 -10.41 -5.72
N ALA A 86 -7.07 -9.51 -5.66
CA ALA A 86 -7.27 -8.50 -6.70
C ALA A 86 -6.09 -7.52 -6.80
N MET A 87 -5.58 -7.01 -5.66
CA MET A 87 -4.41 -6.13 -5.66
C MET A 87 -3.16 -6.85 -6.19
N LYS A 88 -2.92 -8.10 -5.78
CA LYS A 88 -1.79 -8.92 -6.27
C LYS A 88 -1.88 -9.16 -7.78
N GLY A 89 -3.05 -9.59 -8.28
CA GLY A 89 -3.24 -9.89 -9.69
C GLY A 89 -3.07 -8.66 -10.56
N TRP A 90 -3.65 -7.53 -10.13
CA TRP A 90 -3.46 -6.25 -10.80
C TRP A 90 -1.99 -5.81 -10.79
N LEU A 91 -1.30 -5.92 -9.65
CA LEU A 91 0.09 -5.50 -9.54
C LEU A 91 1.02 -6.38 -10.38
N ALA A 92 0.82 -7.69 -10.38
CA ALA A 92 1.59 -8.62 -11.20
C ALA A 92 1.49 -8.29 -12.70
N MET A 93 0.26 -8.04 -13.18
CA MET A 93 0.04 -7.63 -14.58
C MET A 93 0.82 -6.37 -14.94
N HIS A 94 0.79 -5.34 -14.09
CA HIS A 94 1.46 -4.07 -14.38
C HIS A 94 2.97 -4.11 -14.17
N VAL A 95 3.47 -4.88 -13.20
CA VAL A 95 4.91 -5.09 -13.01
C VAL A 95 5.50 -5.85 -14.21
N HIS A 96 4.87 -6.93 -14.66
CA HIS A 96 5.33 -7.66 -15.86
C HIS A 96 5.25 -6.84 -17.15
N ALA A 97 4.35 -5.86 -17.23
CA ALA A 97 4.28 -4.96 -18.37
C ALA A 97 5.35 -3.85 -18.34
N ALA A 98 5.87 -3.52 -17.15
CA ALA A 98 6.81 -2.40 -16.96
C ALA A 98 8.26 -2.84 -16.79
N ILE A 99 8.52 -4.08 -16.40
CA ILE A 99 9.87 -4.64 -16.19
C ILE A 99 10.10 -5.78 -17.19
N ASP A 100 11.02 -5.55 -18.13
CA ASP A 100 11.32 -6.50 -19.22
C ASP A 100 11.94 -7.82 -18.71
N ASP A 101 12.80 -7.77 -17.68
CA ASP A 101 13.37 -8.96 -17.08
C ASP A 101 12.36 -9.64 -16.16
N ARG A 102 11.87 -10.80 -16.58
CA ARG A 102 10.90 -11.59 -15.81
C ARG A 102 11.42 -11.97 -14.41
N ARG A 103 12.70 -12.28 -14.24
CA ARG A 103 13.24 -12.62 -12.92
C ARG A 103 13.25 -11.42 -12.00
N GLU A 104 13.55 -10.25 -12.53
CA GLU A 104 13.49 -8.98 -11.79
C GLU A 104 12.05 -8.65 -11.39
N ALA A 105 11.09 -8.79 -12.32
CA ALA A 105 9.67 -8.62 -12.04
C ALA A 105 9.18 -9.54 -10.90
N GLU A 106 9.50 -10.84 -10.97
CA GLU A 106 9.13 -11.81 -9.94
C GLU A 106 9.86 -11.53 -8.61
N HIS A 107 11.09 -11.01 -8.66
CA HIS A 107 11.82 -10.59 -7.47
C HIS A 107 11.12 -9.44 -6.76
N VAL A 108 10.74 -8.39 -7.49
CA VAL A 108 10.00 -7.24 -6.93
C VAL A 108 8.69 -7.70 -6.31
N LEU A 109 7.88 -8.48 -7.04
CA LEU A 109 6.60 -8.99 -6.56
C LEU A 109 6.76 -9.86 -5.30
N GLY A 110 7.79 -10.71 -5.27
CA GLY A 110 8.07 -11.61 -4.15
C GLY A 110 8.53 -10.90 -2.86
N LEU A 111 8.97 -9.64 -2.94
CA LEU A 111 9.38 -8.85 -1.79
C LEU A 111 8.25 -8.02 -1.15
N ILE A 112 7.08 -7.94 -1.79
CA ILE A 112 5.96 -7.14 -1.32
C ILE A 112 5.12 -7.91 -0.29
N GLN A 113 4.88 -7.27 0.86
CA GLN A 113 4.05 -7.80 1.94
C GLN A 113 2.61 -7.30 1.83
N TRP A 114 1.65 -8.15 2.23
CA TRP A 114 0.21 -7.89 2.14
C TRP A 114 -0.45 -8.01 3.52
N PRO A 115 -0.19 -7.07 4.45
CA PRO A 115 -0.76 -7.12 5.79
C PRO A 115 -2.29 -6.97 5.77
N VAL A 116 -2.95 -7.59 6.75
CA VAL A 116 -4.40 -7.45 7.03
C VAL A 116 -4.70 -6.51 8.21
N ALA A 117 -3.65 -5.97 8.83
CA ALA A 117 -3.72 -5.02 9.94
C ALA A 117 -2.61 -3.98 9.80
N LYS A 118 -2.76 -2.82 10.46
CA LYS A 118 -1.80 -1.71 10.37
C LYS A 118 -0.37 -2.18 10.72
N PRO A 119 0.59 -2.13 9.79
CA PRO A 119 1.96 -2.50 10.09
C PRO A 119 2.65 -1.44 10.96
N PRO A 120 3.65 -1.81 11.78
CA PRO A 120 4.49 -0.87 12.53
C PRO A 120 5.51 -0.21 11.59
N ALA A 121 5.00 0.58 10.64
CA ALA A 121 5.79 1.20 9.58
C ALA A 121 6.71 2.31 10.11
N LEU A 122 7.89 2.47 9.48
CA LEU A 122 8.70 3.68 9.64
C LEU A 122 7.92 4.89 9.11
N VAL A 123 7.28 4.73 7.95
CA VAL A 123 6.48 5.75 7.30
C VAL A 123 5.39 5.09 6.46
N THR A 124 4.26 5.80 6.33
CA THR A 124 3.15 5.45 5.44
C THR A 124 3.00 6.52 4.36
N ILE A 125 2.81 6.10 3.11
CA ILE A 125 2.39 6.98 2.00
C ILE A 125 0.93 6.65 1.69
N ASP A 126 0.06 7.65 1.80
CA ASP A 126 -1.40 7.53 1.69
C ASP A 126 -1.95 8.83 1.10
N ASP A 127 -2.88 8.74 0.14
CA ASP A 127 -3.39 9.91 -0.59
C ASP A 127 -4.39 10.75 0.24
N ARG A 128 -4.84 10.21 1.37
CA ARG A 128 -5.85 10.79 2.27
C ARG A 128 -5.37 10.94 3.71
N ALA A 129 -4.06 10.85 3.95
CA ALA A 129 -3.48 11.09 5.27
C ALA A 129 -2.96 12.53 5.43
N ILE A 130 -3.30 13.15 6.56
CA ILE A 130 -2.66 14.38 7.04
C ILE A 130 -1.60 13.97 8.06
N THR A 131 -0.34 14.35 7.84
CA THR A 131 0.72 14.13 8.83
C THR A 131 0.47 15.00 10.05
N PHE A 132 0.31 14.38 11.22
CA PHE A 132 0.26 15.12 12.48
C PHE A 132 1.67 15.63 12.83
N THR A 133 1.82 16.94 12.91
CA THR A 133 3.11 17.62 13.16
C THR A 133 3.28 18.07 14.62
N GLY A 134 2.39 17.65 15.52
CA GLY A 134 2.31 18.14 16.90
C GLY A 134 1.31 19.27 17.09
N THR A 135 0.63 19.71 16.03
CA THR A 135 -0.48 20.67 16.07
C THR A 135 -1.68 20.08 15.34
N TRP A 136 -2.86 20.27 15.93
CA TRP A 136 -4.11 19.76 15.36
C TRP A 136 -4.61 20.68 14.26
N PRO A 137 -4.96 20.16 13.06
CA PRO A 137 -5.70 20.93 12.08
C PRO A 137 -7.11 21.22 12.62
N SER A 138 -7.69 22.33 12.19
CA SER A 138 -9.09 22.63 12.42
C SER A 138 -10.01 21.63 11.71
N LEU A 139 -11.24 21.52 12.19
CA LEU A 139 -12.24 20.65 11.55
C LEU A 139 -12.59 21.13 10.14
N ASP A 140 -12.57 22.45 9.90
CA ASP A 140 -12.80 23.03 8.58
C ASP A 140 -11.68 22.65 7.60
N GLU A 141 -10.41 22.66 8.04
CA GLU A 141 -9.28 22.17 7.23
C GLU A 141 -9.40 20.68 6.91
N ILE A 142 -9.82 19.86 7.87
CA ILE A 142 -10.07 18.43 7.64
C ILE A 142 -11.22 18.24 6.63
N ALA A 143 -12.33 18.95 6.81
CA ALA A 143 -13.49 18.86 5.94
C ALA A 143 -13.21 19.34 4.50
N ALA A 144 -12.31 20.31 4.34
CA ALA A 144 -11.88 20.83 3.06
C ALA A 144 -10.79 19.99 2.37
N PHE A 145 -10.31 18.90 3.00
CA PHE A 145 -9.24 18.08 2.45
C PHE A 145 -9.59 17.55 1.05
N GLN A 146 -8.63 17.64 0.13
CA GLN A 146 -8.71 17.05 -1.20
C GLN A 146 -7.43 16.26 -1.49
N PRO A 147 -7.54 14.99 -1.95
CA PRO A 147 -6.39 14.22 -2.39
C PRO A 147 -5.75 14.88 -3.62
N TRP A 148 -4.50 14.51 -3.90
CA TRP A 148 -3.70 15.15 -4.95
C TRP A 148 -4.36 15.10 -6.34
N ASN A 149 -5.11 14.03 -6.64
CA ASN A 149 -5.79 13.80 -7.90
C ASN A 149 -7.13 14.53 -8.06
N LYS A 150 -7.52 15.36 -7.09
CA LYS A 150 -8.72 16.23 -7.15
C LYS A 150 -8.39 17.73 -7.15
N LYS A 151 -7.11 18.09 -7.04
CA LYS A 151 -6.68 19.49 -7.11
C LYS A 151 -6.68 19.97 -8.57
N PRO A 152 -7.17 21.19 -8.85
CA PRO A 152 -7.07 21.75 -10.19
C PRO A 152 -5.58 21.88 -10.59
N PRO A 153 -5.25 21.73 -11.89
CA PRO A 153 -3.89 21.92 -12.36
C PRO A 153 -3.41 23.35 -12.02
N PRO A 154 -2.14 23.53 -11.64
CA PRO A 154 -1.61 24.86 -11.37
C PRO A 154 -1.72 25.71 -12.65
N GLY A 155 -2.56 26.75 -12.60
CA GLY A 155 -2.80 27.68 -13.72
C GLY A 155 -4.24 27.74 -14.25
N GLY A 156 -5.15 26.88 -13.77
CA GLY A 156 -6.56 26.99 -14.09
C GLY A 156 -7.24 28.11 -13.31
N SER A 157 -7.14 29.36 -13.77
CA SER A 157 -8.09 30.40 -13.40
C SER A 157 -9.48 29.92 -13.79
N GLY A 158 -10.36 29.73 -12.80
CA GLY A 158 -11.76 29.38 -13.03
C GLY A 158 -12.39 30.39 -13.99
N ALA A 159 -13.02 29.85 -15.05
CA ALA A 159 -14.03 30.56 -15.80
C ALA A 159 -15.35 30.53 -15.01
#